data_AF-A0A4Y8C426-F1
#
_entry.id   AF-A0A4Y8C426-F1
#
_cell.length_a   1.000
_cell.length_b   1.000
_cell.length_c   1.000
_cell.angle_alpha   90.00
_cell.angle_beta   90.00
_cell.angle_gamma   90.00
#
_symmetry.space_group_name_H-M   'P 1'
#
loop_
_entity.id
_entity.type
_entity.pdbx_description
1 polymer ?
#
loop_
_entity_poly.entity_id
_entity_poly.type
_entity_poly.pdbx_seq_one_letter_code
_entity_poly.pdbx_strand_id
1 'polypeptide(L)' 'VIFLTAKALHQDLLEGFESGCDDYVCKPFDFNELLLRIKAILKRHKKEEEKLSFGDFILDLANYEFFYKNQKLEIS' A
#
# COMPACT_ATOMS: atom_id res chain seq x y z
N VAL A 1 -5.37 -6.62 6.16
CA VAL A 1 -5.47 -8.05 6.51
C VAL A 1 -6.00 -8.85 5.33
N ILE A 2 -5.27 -9.90 4.91
CA ILE A 2 -5.69 -10.82 3.84
C ILE A 2 -6.17 -12.12 4.48
N PHE A 3 -7.34 -12.62 4.11
CA PHE A 3 -7.83 -13.93 4.54
C PHE A 3 -7.42 -15.00 3.53
N LEU A 4 -6.83 -16.10 4.04
CA LEU A 4 -6.29 -17.19 3.21
C LEU A 4 -6.84 -18.54 3.68
N THR A 5 -7.90 -19.02 3.04
CA THR A 5 -8.77 -20.07 3.60
C THR A 5 -9.22 -21.09 2.57
N ALA A 6 -9.67 -22.28 2.97
CA ALA A 6 -10.29 -23.27 2.07
C ALA A 6 -11.81 -23.07 1.93
N LYS A 7 -12.38 -22.11 2.68
CA LYS A 7 -13.79 -21.74 2.61
C LYS A 7 -14.08 -20.98 1.31
N ALA A 8 -14.74 -21.66 0.39
CA ALA A 8 -14.95 -21.20 -0.99
C ALA A 8 -16.42 -20.84 -1.29
N LEU A 9 -17.33 -20.94 -0.32
CA LEU A 9 -18.71 -20.59 -0.57
C LEU A 9 -18.83 -19.09 -0.77
N HIS A 10 -19.77 -18.68 -1.62
CA HIS A 10 -20.03 -17.26 -1.86
C HIS A 10 -20.35 -16.51 -0.57
N GLN A 11 -21.08 -17.16 0.33
CA GLN A 11 -21.43 -16.61 1.64
C GLN A 11 -20.19 -16.35 2.51
N ASP A 12 -19.23 -17.29 2.55
CA ASP A 12 -17.99 -17.13 3.33
C ASP A 12 -17.15 -15.94 2.83
N LEU A 13 -17.15 -15.72 1.51
CA LEU A 13 -16.46 -14.59 0.89
C LEU A 13 -17.11 -13.26 1.29
N LEU A 14 -18.44 -13.17 1.21
CA LEU A 14 -19.18 -11.97 1.63
C LEU A 14 -18.95 -11.66 3.10
N GLU A 15 -19.11 -12.64 3.98
CA GLU A 15 -18.87 -12.49 5.42
C GLU A 15 -17.42 -12.09 5.72
N GLY A 16 -16.45 -12.65 4.97
CA GLY A 16 -15.05 -12.26 5.06
C GLY A 16 -14.83 -10.78 4.76
N PHE A 17 -15.41 -10.26 3.68
CA PHE A 17 -15.33 -8.84 3.35
C PHE A 17 -16.10 -7.95 4.33
N GLU A 18 -17.29 -8.34 4.77
CA GLU A 18 -18.08 -7.61 5.78
C GLU A 18 -17.37 -7.54 7.13
N SER A 19 -16.56 -8.55 7.47
CA SER A 19 -15.72 -8.54 8.68
C SER A 19 -14.53 -7.56 8.61
N GLY A 20 -14.31 -6.92 7.46
CA GLY A 20 -13.27 -5.91 7.26
C GLY A 20 -11.94 -6.46 6.73
N CYS A 21 -11.93 -7.61 6.05
CA CYS A 21 -10.71 -8.05 5.35
C CYS A 21 -10.42 -7.14 4.13
N ASP A 22 -9.13 -6.89 3.85
CA ASP A 22 -8.70 -6.12 2.68
C ASP A 22 -8.68 -6.94 1.39
N ASP A 23 -8.55 -8.26 1.52
CA ASP A 23 -8.61 -9.24 0.43
C ASP A 23 -8.93 -10.64 0.99
N TYR A 24 -9.52 -11.50 0.15
CA TYR A 24 -9.95 -12.85 0.49
C TYR A 24 -9.50 -13.82 -0.61
N VAL A 25 -8.66 -14.79 -0.25
CA VAL A 25 -8.04 -15.74 -1.18
C VAL A 25 -8.35 -17.18 -0.75
N CYS A 26 -9.00 -17.93 -1.64
CA CYS A 26 -9.33 -19.32 -1.40
C CYS A 26 -8.17 -20.26 -1.79
N LYS A 27 -7.95 -21.32 -1.00
CA LYS A 27 -7.03 -22.42 -1.32
C LYS A 27 -7.72 -23.46 -2.21
N PRO A 28 -6.96 -24.12 -3.12
CA PRO A 28 -5.58 -23.82 -3.52
C PRO A 28 -5.51 -22.55 -4.39
N PHE A 29 -4.43 -21.79 -4.27
CA PHE A 29 -4.21 -20.55 -5.03
C PHE A 29 -2.85 -20.60 -5.73
N ASP A 30 -2.70 -19.78 -6.76
CA ASP A 30 -1.40 -19.53 -7.40
C ASP A 30 -0.57 -18.55 -6.56
N PHE A 31 0.70 -18.88 -6.33
CA PHE A 31 1.58 -18.06 -5.50
C PHE A 31 1.91 -16.71 -6.15
N ASN A 32 2.02 -16.65 -7.48
CA ASN A 32 2.25 -15.40 -8.20
C ASN A 32 1.02 -14.48 -8.11
N GLU A 33 -0.18 -15.05 -8.20
CA GLU A 33 -1.43 -14.28 -8.00
C GLU A 33 -1.49 -13.68 -6.59
N LEU A 34 -1.21 -14.48 -5.55
CA LEU A 34 -1.16 -13.98 -4.17
C LEU A 34 -0.12 -12.86 -4.02
N LEU A 35 1.06 -13.03 -4.62
CA LEU A 35 2.11 -12.02 -4.57
C LEU A 35 1.68 -10.70 -5.24
N LEU A 36 0.98 -10.77 -6.38
CA LEU A 36 0.45 -9.58 -7.07
C LEU A 36 -0.61 -8.87 -6.21
N ARG A 37 -1.50 -9.62 -5.57
CA ARG A 37 -2.52 -9.08 -4.64
C ARG A 37 -1.88 -8.36 -3.46
N ILE A 38 -0.87 -8.97 -2.82
CA ILE A 38 -0.10 -8.35 -1.74
C ILE A 38 0.55 -7.03 -2.20
N LYS A 39 1.21 -7.03 -3.36
CA LYS A 39 1.82 -5.81 -3.92
C LYS A 39 0.78 -4.71 -4.17
N ALA A 40 -0.39 -5.07 -4.67
CA ALA A 40 -1.48 -4.12 -4.91
C ALA A 40 -1.99 -3.50 -3.60
N ILE A 41 -2.12 -4.28 -2.52
CA ILE A 41 -2.49 -3.78 -1.19
C ILE A 41 -1.41 -2.80 -0.69
N LEU A 42 -0.14 -3.19 -0.72
CA LEU A 42 0.96 -2.32 -0.26
C LEU A 42 1.04 -1.00 -1.05
N LYS A 43 0.78 -1.04 -2.37
CA LYS A 43 0.74 0.18 -3.20
C LYS A 43 -0.40 1.13 -2.79
N ARG A 44 -1.57 0.61 -2.40
CA ARG A 44 -2.68 1.43 -1.90
C ARG A 44 -2.33 2.12 -0.58
N HIS A 45 -1.57 1.45 0.28
CA HIS A 45 -1.10 2.02 1.55
C HIS A 45 0.12 2.93 1.39
N LYS A 46 0.89 2.81 0.31
CA LYS A 46 1.98 3.75 -0.03
C LYS A 46 1.44 5.07 -0.63
N LYS A 47 0.43 5.65 0.03
CA LYS A 47 -0.14 6.95 -0.29
C LYS A 47 0.05 7.90 0.89
N GLU A 48 1.30 8.02 1.32
CA GLU A 48 1.79 9.27 1.89
C GLU A 48 2.85 9.76 0.91
N GLU A 49 2.64 10.98 0.42
CA GLU A 49 3.62 11.68 -0.37
C GLU A 49 4.91 11.70 0.44
N GLU A 50 5.94 11.00 -0.04
CA GLU A 50 7.31 11.13 0.47
C GLU A 50 7.85 12.56 0.20
N LYS A 51 6.98 13.55 -0.04
CA LYS A 51 7.27 14.95 -0.29
C LYS A 51 6.35 15.81 0.57
N LEU A 52 6.90 16.41 1.62
CA LEU A 52 6.20 17.45 2.38
C LEU A 52 6.42 18.79 1.68
N SER A 53 5.36 19.52 1.38
CA SER A 53 5.44 20.86 0.78
C SER A 53 4.94 21.94 1.74
N PHE A 54 5.68 23.04 1.84
CA PHE A 54 5.31 24.22 2.62
C PHE A 54 5.79 25.48 1.91
N GLY A 55 4.89 26.22 1.27
CA GLY A 55 5.26 27.35 0.40
C GLY A 55 6.17 26.90 -0.74
N ASP A 56 7.33 27.55 -0.89
CA ASP A 56 8.35 27.20 -1.89
C ASP A 56 9.29 26.06 -1.44
N PHE A 57 9.06 25.49 -0.26
CA PHE A 57 9.87 24.40 0.28
C PHE A 57 9.27 23.04 -0.04
N ILE A 58 10.13 22.09 -0.42
CA ILE A 58 9.78 20.68 -0.63
C ILE A 58 10.79 19.83 0.14
N LEU A 59 10.33 18.96 1.02
CA LEU A 59 11.15 17.96 1.71
C LEU A 59 10.81 16.58 1.17
N ASP A 60 11.71 16.00 0.40
CA ASP A 60 11.65 14.62 -0.07
C ASP A 60 12.17 13.68 1.04
N LEU A 61 11.23 13.07 1.76
CA LEU A 61 11.47 12.12 2.84
C LEU A 61 12.06 10.78 2.34
N ALA A 62 11.92 10.45 1.05
CA ALA A 62 12.48 9.22 0.51
C ALA A 62 13.98 9.35 0.26
N ASN A 63 14.39 10.52 -0.25
CA ASN A 63 15.77 10.80 -0.60
C ASN A 63 16.51 11.59 0.49
N TYR A 64 15.82 12.01 1.56
CA TYR A 64 16.31 12.96 2.56
C TYR A 64 16.83 14.25 1.90
N GLU A 65 16.12 14.73 0.89
CA GLU A 65 16.51 15.92 0.13
C GLU A 65 15.57 17.09 0.45
N PHE A 66 16.14 18.25 0.71
CA PHE A 66 15.39 19.47 0.94
C PHE A 66 15.56 20.42 -0.24
N PHE A 67 14.47 21.03 -0.68
CA PHE A 67 14.45 21.94 -1.82
C PHE A 67 13.78 23.26 -1.45
N TYR A 68 14.29 24.35 -2.02
CA TYR A 68 13.64 25.66 -2.04
C TYR A 68 13.61 26.18 -3.48
N LYS A 69 12.43 26.49 -4.01
CA LYS A 69 12.25 26.91 -5.42
C LYS A 69 12.91 25.96 -6.42
N ASN A 70 12.74 24.64 -6.21
CA ASN A 70 13.38 23.56 -6.97
C ASN A 70 14.93 23.51 -6.91
N GLN A 71 15.59 24.27 -6.05
CA GLN A 71 17.02 24.13 -5.79
C GLN A 71 17.26 23.27 -4.56
N LYS A 72 18.10 22.25 -4.70
CA LYS A 72 18.50 21.38 -3.58
C LYS A 72 19.31 22.19 -2.57
N LEU A 73 18.92 22.10 -1.31
CA LEU A 73 19.60 22.67 -0.15
C LEU A 73 20.33 21.55 0.60
N GLU A 74 21.61 21.75 0.89
CA GLU A 74 22.34 20.88 1.80
C GLU A 74 22.04 21.31 3.24
N ILE A 75 21.55 20.38 4.05
CA ILE A 75 21.37 20.57 5.48
C ILE A 75 22.59 19.93 6.15
N SER A 76 23.29 20.70 7.00
CA SER A 76 24.47 20.23 7.76
C SER A 76 24.09 19.38 8.96
#